data_AF-A0A2S7IUM0-F1
#
_entry.id   AF-A0A2S7IUM0-F1
#
_cell.length_a   1.000
_cell.length_b   1.000
_cell.length_c   1.000
_cell.angle_alpha   90.00
_cell.angle_beta   90.00
_cell.angle_gamma   90.00
#
_symmetry.space_group_name_H-M   'P 1'
#
loop_
_entity.id
_entity.type
_entity.pdbx_description
1 polymer ?
#
loop_
_entity_poly.entity_id
_entity_poly.type
_entity_poly.pdbx_seq_one_letter_code
_entity_poly.pdbx_strand_id
1 'polypeptide(L)'
;MILSGCANDALRKAATEQGRAQAGITLPPYPEDCRKKEAHAPLVEGGEVRSTLKREREALKRQNSRTDRCAKFYDGVLEGLK
;
A
#
# COMPACT_ATOMS: atom_id res chain seq x y z
N MET A 1 -7.92 43.11 -25.86
CA MET A 1 -7.01 42.00 -26.22
C MET A 1 -6.74 41.18 -24.94
N ILE A 2 -7.66 40.28 -24.57
CA ILE A 2 -7.59 39.45 -23.35
C ILE A 2 -8.10 38.03 -23.68
N LEU A 3 -7.52 37.40 -24.71
CA LEU A 3 -7.89 36.02 -25.11
C LEU A 3 -6.70 35.05 -25.12
N SER A 4 -5.47 35.52 -24.91
CA SER A 4 -4.27 34.67 -24.89
C SER A 4 -4.03 33.93 -23.57
N GLY A 5 -4.72 34.29 -22.48
CA GLY A 5 -4.51 33.67 -21.16
C GLY A 5 -5.07 32.24 -21.07
N CYS A 6 -6.33 32.04 -21.47
CA CYS A 6 -7.03 30.76 -21.30
C CYS A 6 -6.47 29.63 -22.18
N ALA A 7 -5.97 29.97 -23.38
CA ALA A 7 -5.36 28.99 -24.29
C ALA A 7 -4.03 28.44 -23.73
N ASN A 8 -3.26 29.29 -23.04
CA ASN A 8 -1.99 28.89 -22.43
C ASN A 8 -2.18 27.94 -21.25
N ASP A 9 -3.24 28.12 -20.46
CA ASP A 9 -3.52 27.23 -19.32
C ASP A 9 -3.98 25.84 -19.77
N ALA A 10 -4.82 25.78 -20.82
CA ALA A 10 -5.23 24.51 -21.42
C ALA A 10 -4.04 23.75 -22.02
N LEU A 11 -3.16 24.45 -22.75
CA LEU A 11 -1.95 23.88 -23.32
C LEU A 11 -0.97 23.38 -22.25
N ARG A 12 -0.78 24.14 -21.15
CA ARG A 12 0.08 23.74 -20.03
C ARG A 12 -0.44 22.51 -19.30
N LYS A 13 -1.76 22.42 -19.08
CA LYS A 13 -2.41 21.24 -18.50
C LYS A 13 -2.24 20.01 -19.39
N ALA A 14 -2.54 20.14 -20.68
CA ALA A 14 -2.39 19.06 -21.65
C ALA A 14 -0.92 18.58 -21.75
N ALA A 15 0.04 19.50 -21.77
CA ALA A 15 1.47 19.15 -21.79
C ALA A 15 1.92 18.44 -20.51
N THR A 16 1.37 18.82 -19.34
CA THR A 16 1.65 18.17 -18.06
C THR A 16 1.05 16.75 -18.01
N GLU A 17 -0.18 16.58 -18.48
CA GLU A 17 -0.84 15.27 -18.59
C GLU A 17 -0.12 14.36 -19.59
N GLN A 18 0.30 14.91 -20.73
CA GLN A 18 1.11 14.19 -21.71
C GLN A 18 2.48 13.78 -21.14
N GLY A 19 3.14 14.67 -20.40
CA GLY A 19 4.39 14.37 -19.69
C GLY A 19 4.23 13.25 -18.66
N ARG A 20 3.13 13.25 -17.89
CA ARG A 20 2.78 12.17 -16.95
C ARG A 20 2.52 10.84 -17.67
N ALA A 21 1.79 10.88 -18.79
CA ALA A 21 1.49 9.69 -19.59
C ALA A 21 2.75 9.10 -20.25
N GLN A 22 3.68 9.95 -20.70
CA GLN A 22 4.94 9.53 -21.33
C GLN A 22 6.02 9.09 -20.32
N ALA A 23 5.93 9.52 -19.06
CA ALA A 23 6.96 9.25 -18.04
C ALA A 23 7.11 7.77 -17.65
N GLY A 24 6.19 6.87 -18.06
CA GLY A 24 6.30 5.43 -17.82
C GLY A 24 6.51 5.11 -16.34
N ILE A 25 5.43 5.04 -15.56
CA ILE A 25 5.52 4.80 -14.12
C ILE A 25 6.14 3.41 -13.86
N THR A 26 7.39 3.41 -13.40
CA THR A 26 8.02 2.20 -12.85
C THR A 26 7.63 2.09 -11.39
N LEU A 27 6.68 1.19 -11.09
CA LEU A 27 6.28 0.93 -9.71
C LEU A 27 7.38 0.15 -8.98
N PRO A 28 7.65 0.47 -7.69
CA PRO A 28 8.53 -0.37 -6.89
C PRO A 28 7.92 -1.76 -6.73
N PRO A 29 8.76 -2.80 -6.57
CA PRO A 29 8.27 -4.15 -6.31
C PRO A 29 7.47 -4.19 -5.01
N TYR A 30 6.42 -5.01 -4.99
CA TYR A 30 5.65 -5.22 -3.76
C TYR A 30 6.53 -5.95 -2.72
N PRO A 31 6.61 -5.47 -1.46
CA PRO A 31 7.49 -6.08 -0.48
C PRO A 31 7.13 -7.55 -0.20
N GLU A 32 8.14 -8.42 -0.19
CA GLU A 32 7.95 -9.85 0.08
C GLU A 32 7.32 -10.12 1.47
N ASP A 33 7.59 -9.28 2.47
CA ASP A 33 6.92 -9.38 3.78
C ASP A 33 5.39 -9.30 3.63
N CYS A 34 4.90 -8.44 2.73
CA CYS A 34 3.48 -8.25 2.50
C CYS A 34 2.78 -9.42 1.81
N ARG A 35 3.54 -10.36 1.24
CA ARG A 35 3.00 -11.63 0.71
C ARG A 35 2.88 -12.71 1.79
N LYS A 36 3.53 -12.54 2.94
CA LYS A 36 3.55 -13.53 4.02
C LYS A 36 2.23 -13.54 4.80
N LYS A 37 1.76 -14.74 5.10
CA LYS A 37 0.65 -14.98 6.03
C LYS A 37 1.20 -15.43 7.37
N GLU A 38 0.66 -14.87 8.44
CA GLU A 38 0.95 -15.35 9.78
C GLU A 38 0.29 -16.71 10.01
N ALA A 39 1.03 -17.65 10.58
CA ALA A 39 0.46 -18.94 10.98
C ALA A 39 -0.43 -18.79 12.21
N HIS A 40 -1.52 -19.56 12.26
CA HIS A 40 -2.31 -19.75 13.47
C HIS A 40 -1.47 -20.39 14.58
N ALA A 41 -1.89 -20.19 15.81
CA ALA A 41 -1.29 -20.86 16.94
C ALA A 41 -1.57 -22.38 16.87
N PRO A 42 -0.57 -23.22 17.17
CA PRO A 42 -0.79 -24.66 17.16
C PRO A 42 -1.79 -25.06 18.26
N LEU A 43 -2.68 -25.96 17.89
CA LEU A 43 -3.54 -26.70 18.81
C LEU A 43 -2.74 -27.89 19.36
N VAL A 44 -2.71 -28.03 20.68
CA VAL A 44 -2.05 -29.13 21.38
C VAL A 44 -3.14 -29.93 22.07
N GLU A 45 -3.17 -31.24 21.84
CA GLU A 45 -4.12 -32.14 22.50
C GLU A 45 -3.90 -32.11 24.02
N GLY A 46 -5.00 -32.00 24.78
CA GLY A 46 -4.95 -31.77 26.23
C GLY A 46 -4.44 -30.38 26.64
N GLY A 47 -4.12 -29.51 25.68
CA GLY A 47 -3.66 -28.15 25.93
C GLY A 47 -4.76 -27.22 26.42
N GLU A 48 -4.39 -26.25 27.26
CA GLU A 48 -5.34 -25.27 27.80
C GLU A 48 -5.79 -24.27 26.72
N VAL A 49 -7.10 -24.10 26.57
CA VAL A 49 -7.73 -23.34 25.49
C VAL A 49 -7.42 -21.84 25.55
N ARG A 50 -7.41 -21.22 26.74
CA ARG A 50 -7.10 -19.78 26.89
C ARG A 50 -5.66 -19.46 26.50
N SER A 51 -4.73 -20.37 26.77
CA SER A 51 -3.33 -20.26 26.37
C SER A 51 -3.20 -20.27 24.85
N THR A 52 -3.95 -21.15 24.17
CA THR A 52 -4.07 -21.14 22.71
C THR A 52 -4.66 -19.83 22.20
N LEU A 53 -5.76 -19.36 22.78
CA LEU A 53 -6.36 -18.07 22.41
C LEU A 53 -5.40 -16.90 22.60
N LYS A 54 -4.59 -16.90 23.66
CA LYS A 54 -3.56 -15.88 23.88
C LYS A 54 -2.53 -15.90 22.75
N ARG A 55 -2.05 -17.08 22.34
CA ARG A 55 -1.12 -17.23 21.22
C ARG A 55 -1.72 -16.79 19.88
N GLU A 56 -3.01 -17.10 19.64
CA GLU A 56 -3.74 -16.61 18.46
C GLU A 56 -3.81 -15.08 18.43
N ARG A 57 -4.06 -14.43 19.56
CA ARG A 57 -4.08 -12.96 19.63
C ARG A 57 -2.73 -12.35 19.27
N GLU A 58 -1.63 -12.97 19.70
CA GLU A 58 -0.29 -12.52 19.31
C GLU A 58 -0.01 -12.75 17.82
N ALA A 59 -0.47 -13.86 17.24
CA ALA A 59 -0.40 -14.09 15.80
C ALA A 59 -1.18 -13.03 15.02
N LEU A 60 -2.43 -12.77 15.40
CA LEU A 60 -3.24 -11.72 14.79
C LEU A 60 -2.58 -10.33 14.92
N LYS A 61 -1.97 -10.01 16.06
CA LYS A 61 -1.23 -8.76 16.25
C LYS A 61 -0.07 -8.62 15.25
N ARG A 62 0.70 -9.70 15.01
CA ARG A 62 1.78 -9.70 14.01
C ARG A 62 1.24 -9.51 12.59
N GLN A 63 0.15 -10.21 12.25
CA GLN A 63 -0.51 -10.05 10.96
C GLN A 63 -1.02 -8.62 10.75
N ASN A 64 -1.71 -8.03 11.73
CA ASN A 64 -2.23 -6.67 11.62
C ASN A 64 -1.10 -5.64 11.52
N SER A 65 -0.03 -5.79 12.29
CA SER A 65 1.15 -4.92 12.18
C SER A 65 1.79 -5.00 10.79
N ARG A 66 1.82 -6.19 10.17
CA ARG A 66 2.26 -6.35 8.78
C ARG A 66 1.31 -5.64 7.82
N THR A 67 0.00 -5.84 7.97
CA THR A 67 -1.03 -5.15 7.17
C THR A 67 -0.84 -3.64 7.19
N ASP A 68 -0.64 -3.05 8.38
CA ASP A 68 -0.43 -1.59 8.52
C ASP A 68 0.81 -1.10 7.77
N ARG A 69 1.93 -1.82 7.84
CA ARG A 69 3.15 -1.47 7.09
C ARG A 69 2.94 -1.58 5.59
N CYS A 70 2.21 -2.59 5.14
CA CYS A 70 1.93 -2.81 3.72
C CYS A 70 0.96 -1.78 3.14
N ALA A 71 -0.02 -1.33 3.93
CA ALA A 71 -0.88 -0.21 3.57
C ALA A 71 -0.05 1.08 3.43
N LYS A 72 0.80 1.39 4.41
CA LYS A 72 1.70 2.56 4.35
C LYS A 72 2.62 2.55 3.13
N PHE A 73 3.14 1.39 2.75
CA PHE A 73 3.93 1.26 1.52
C PHE A 73 3.09 1.66 0.29
N TYR A 74 1.87 1.12 0.17
CA TYR A 74 0.99 1.44 -0.94
C TYR A 74 0.62 2.93 -0.97
N ASP A 75 0.28 3.52 0.18
CA ASP A 75 -0.05 4.94 0.28
C ASP A 75 1.13 5.82 -0.18
N GLY A 76 2.36 5.47 0.21
CA GLY A 76 3.57 6.16 -0.22
C GLY A 76 3.85 6.01 -1.72
N VAL A 77 3.58 4.84 -2.30
CA VAL A 77 3.62 4.67 -3.77
C VAL A 77 2.62 5.61 -4.41
N LEU A 78 1.38 5.63 -3.94
CA LEU A 78 0.29 6.43 -4.50
C LEU A 78 0.54 7.94 -4.38
N GLU A 79 1.18 8.38 -3.30
CA GLU A 79 1.66 9.76 -3.14
C GLU A 79 2.71 10.13 -4.18
N GLY A 80 3.67 9.24 -4.45
CA GLY A 80 4.70 9.45 -5.47
C GLY A 80 4.18 9.46 -6.92
N LEU A 81 2.93 9.04 -7.16
CA LEU A 81 2.29 9.08 -8.49
C LEU A 81 1.48 10.36 -8.75
N LYS A 82 1.27 11.22 -7.74
CA LYS A 82 0.50 12.46 -7.86
C LYS A 82 1.33 13.59 -8.46
#